data_AF-A0A7S1CQF5-F1
#
_entry.id   AF-A0A7S1CQF5-F1
#
_cell.length_a   1.000
_cell.length_b   1.000
_cell.length_c   1.000
_cell.angle_alpha   90.00
_cell.angle_beta   90.00
_cell.angle_gamma   90.00
#
_symmetry.space_group_name_H-M   'P 1'
#
loop_
_entity.id
_entity.type
_entity.pdbx_description
1 polymer ?
#
loop_
_entity_poly.entity_id
_entity_poly.type
_entity_poly.pdbx_seq_one_letter_code
_entity_poly.pdbx_strand_id
1 'polypeptide(L)'
;VDVTRNDLGGDTFEWIVTFRDHLGDLPLMTTVEGGLSDVSVTVELVQHGLTEVQWITTASDGHLVYERQTVTTYDAAAVAGVFRIGFESDSVEIDVTDDADTFESKLESLAGIEDVDVTYDDNGNGGSVWTVEFIDPTGDVSELYTDDDSGLTGVVNYETTR
;
A
#
# COMPACT_ATOMS: atom_id res chain seq x y z
N VAL A 1 -3.96 -38.80 21.71
CA VAL A 1 -4.83 -38.80 22.92
C VAL A 1 -3.99 -39.19 24.11
N ASP A 2 -4.21 -38.56 25.25
CA ASP A 2 -3.59 -38.88 26.53
C ASP A 2 -4.67 -39.26 27.55
N VAL A 3 -4.37 -40.15 28.47
CA VAL A 3 -5.31 -40.57 29.51
C VAL A 3 -4.60 -40.67 30.85
N THR A 4 -5.10 -39.97 31.86
CA THR A 4 -4.66 -40.08 33.25
C THR A 4 -5.79 -40.62 34.11
N ARG A 5 -5.50 -41.50 35.07
CA ARG A 5 -6.49 -42.04 36.03
C ARG A 5 -6.19 -41.53 37.44
N ASN A 6 -7.23 -41.12 38.14
CA ASN A 6 -7.22 -40.72 39.54
C ASN A 6 -8.10 -41.68 40.37
N ASP A 7 -7.64 -42.03 41.56
CA ASP A 7 -8.36 -42.88 42.52
C ASP A 7 -9.00 -41.98 43.58
N LEU A 8 -10.33 -41.96 43.62
CA LEU A 8 -11.09 -41.10 44.54
C LEU A 8 -11.44 -41.81 45.85
N GLY A 9 -10.99 -43.06 46.02
CA GLY A 9 -11.29 -43.92 47.17
C GLY A 9 -12.53 -44.79 46.96
N GLY A 10 -12.56 -45.94 47.64
CA GLY A 10 -13.58 -46.98 47.42
C GLY A 10 -13.43 -47.61 46.03
N ASP A 11 -14.55 -47.85 45.34
CA ASP A 11 -14.60 -48.37 43.97
C ASP A 11 -14.84 -47.24 42.93
N THR A 12 -14.46 -46.00 43.26
CA THR A 12 -14.70 -44.81 42.41
C THR A 12 -13.41 -44.30 41.78
N PHE A 13 -13.43 -44.12 40.46
CA PHE A 13 -12.28 -43.68 39.68
C PHE A 13 -12.67 -42.52 38.76
N GLU A 14 -11.72 -41.64 38.51
CA GLU A 14 -11.82 -40.54 37.54
C GLU A 14 -10.77 -40.73 36.44
N TRP A 15 -11.14 -40.46 35.20
CA TRP A 15 -10.22 -40.48 34.06
C TRP A 15 -10.25 -39.13 33.34
N ILE A 16 -9.07 -38.53 33.21
CA ILE A 16 -8.87 -37.31 32.43
C ILE A 16 -8.34 -37.72 31.07
N VAL A 17 -9.11 -37.43 30.01
CA VAL A 17 -8.75 -37.73 28.61
C VAL A 17 -8.42 -36.43 27.89
N THR A 18 -7.23 -36.34 27.30
CA THR A 18 -6.75 -35.15 26.56
C THR A 18 -6.56 -35.47 25.09
N PHE A 19 -7.20 -34.72 24.21
CA PHE A 19 -6.99 -34.78 22.76
C PHE A 19 -5.88 -33.80 22.37
N ARG A 20 -4.83 -34.29 21.69
CA ARG A 20 -3.63 -33.49 21.34
C ARG A 20 -3.64 -32.97 19.90
N ASP A 21 -4.28 -33.68 18.99
CA ASP A 21 -4.15 -33.47 17.55
C ASP A 21 -5.44 -32.94 16.88
N HIS A 22 -6.53 -32.90 17.65
CA HIS A 22 -7.81 -32.37 17.19
C HIS A 22 -7.94 -30.95 17.73
N LEU A 23 -7.65 -29.97 16.88
CA LEU A 23 -7.77 -28.55 17.20
C LEU A 23 -9.26 -28.14 17.14
N GLY A 24 -9.69 -27.33 18.11
CA GLY A 24 -11.07 -26.88 18.23
C GLY A 24 -11.96 -27.76 19.12
N ASP A 25 -13.24 -27.36 19.22
CA ASP A 25 -14.21 -28.02 20.08
C ASP A 25 -14.55 -29.43 19.59
N LEU A 26 -14.41 -30.40 20.48
CA LEU A 26 -14.80 -31.79 20.24
C LEU A 26 -16.15 -32.09 20.90
N PRO A 27 -17.03 -32.88 20.24
CA PRO A 27 -18.23 -33.40 20.87
C PRO A 27 -17.90 -34.18 22.15
N LEU A 28 -18.77 -34.04 23.17
CA LEU A 28 -18.66 -34.79 24.42
C LEU A 28 -18.73 -36.30 24.13
N MET A 29 -17.85 -37.08 24.77
CA MET A 29 -17.88 -38.55 24.64
C MET A 29 -19.16 -39.12 25.27
N THR A 30 -19.72 -40.15 24.65
CA THR A 30 -20.88 -40.87 25.18
C THR A 30 -20.45 -42.15 25.88
N THR A 31 -21.19 -42.53 26.91
CA THR A 31 -21.04 -43.83 27.57
C THR A 31 -21.92 -44.86 26.87
N VAL A 32 -21.47 -46.11 26.84
CA VAL A 32 -22.29 -47.25 26.46
C VAL A 32 -22.38 -48.17 27.68
N GLU A 33 -23.53 -48.17 28.35
CA GLU A 33 -23.73 -48.84 29.65
C GLU A 33 -23.83 -50.38 29.58
N GLY A 34 -23.49 -50.98 28.44
CA GLY A 34 -23.79 -52.38 28.10
C GLY A 34 -23.13 -53.48 28.95
N GLY A 35 -22.52 -53.16 30.09
CA GLY A 35 -21.85 -54.12 30.96
C GLY A 35 -21.65 -53.68 32.41
N LEU A 36 -22.31 -52.61 32.86
CA LEU A 36 -22.16 -52.08 34.22
C LEU A 36 -23.47 -52.30 35.00
N SER A 37 -23.39 -52.93 36.17
CA SER A 37 -24.51 -53.08 37.10
C SER A 37 -24.23 -52.29 38.37
N ASP A 38 -25.20 -51.51 38.85
CA ASP A 38 -25.13 -50.71 40.07
C ASP A 38 -24.03 -49.61 40.12
N VAL A 39 -23.52 -49.18 38.96
CA VAL A 39 -22.52 -48.11 38.82
C VAL A 39 -23.01 -47.07 37.82
N SER A 40 -22.92 -45.78 38.16
CA SER A 40 -23.17 -44.67 37.23
C SER A 40 -21.85 -44.18 36.62
N VAL A 41 -21.81 -44.03 35.28
CA VAL A 41 -20.69 -43.40 34.58
C VAL A 41 -21.15 -42.07 34.01
N THR A 42 -20.53 -40.99 34.46
CA THR A 42 -20.77 -39.64 33.97
C THR A 42 -19.57 -39.15 33.16
N VAL A 43 -19.84 -38.48 32.04
CA VAL A 43 -18.80 -37.82 31.24
C VAL A 43 -19.08 -36.32 31.30
N GLU A 44 -18.09 -35.56 31.76
CA GLU A 44 -18.16 -34.10 31.82
C GLU A 44 -17.05 -33.49 30.96
N LEU A 45 -17.36 -32.34 30.36
CA LEU A 45 -16.39 -31.58 29.58
C LEU A 45 -15.46 -30.83 30.55
N VAL A 46 -14.18 -31.22 30.59
CA VAL A 46 -13.19 -30.58 31.46
C VAL A 46 -12.72 -29.24 30.87
N GLN A 47 -12.52 -29.17 29.55
CA GLN A 47 -12.06 -27.98 28.85
C GLN A 47 -12.51 -27.99 27.38
N HIS A 48 -12.87 -26.80 26.87
CA HIS A 48 -13.12 -26.54 25.45
C HIS A 48 -11.82 -26.47 24.63
N GLY A 49 -11.84 -27.01 23.41
CA GLY A 49 -10.70 -26.92 22.51
C GLY A 49 -10.71 -25.55 21.83
N LEU A 50 -9.66 -24.75 22.02
CA LEU A 50 -9.51 -23.49 21.30
C LEU A 50 -8.82 -23.76 19.96
N THR A 51 -9.42 -23.30 18.86
CA THR A 51 -8.68 -23.10 17.61
C THR A 51 -7.88 -21.80 17.72
N GLU A 52 -6.59 -21.84 17.41
CA GLU A 52 -5.81 -20.62 17.27
C GLU A 52 -6.20 -19.94 15.96
N VAL A 53 -6.81 -18.75 16.06
CA VAL A 53 -6.99 -17.87 14.90
C VAL A 53 -5.70 -17.06 14.76
N GLN A 54 -4.85 -17.45 13.81
CA GLN A 54 -3.67 -16.68 13.47
C GLN A 54 -4.03 -15.68 12.36
N TRP A 55 -3.98 -14.39 12.70
CA TRP A 55 -4.11 -13.32 11.71
C TRP A 55 -2.75 -13.10 11.05
N ILE A 56 -2.66 -13.35 9.75
CA ILE A 56 -1.54 -12.84 8.95
C ILE A 56 -2.03 -11.54 8.34
N THR A 57 -1.51 -10.42 8.81
CA THR A 57 -1.70 -9.10 8.18
C THR A 57 -0.44 -8.78 7.38
N THR A 58 -0.47 -8.96 6.06
CA THR A 58 0.49 -8.32 5.16
C THR A 58 0.04 -6.88 4.93
N ALA A 59 0.29 -6.01 5.91
CA ALA A 59 0.23 -4.58 5.65
C ALA A 59 1.50 -4.22 4.87
N SER A 60 1.37 -4.02 3.56
CA SER A 60 2.25 -3.07 2.89
C SER A 60 1.63 -1.70 3.17
N ASP A 61 1.87 -1.16 4.35
CA ASP A 61 1.55 0.22 4.73
C ASP A 61 2.70 1.17 4.39
N GLY A 62 3.51 0.79 3.40
CA GLY A 62 4.43 1.70 2.74
C GLY A 62 3.61 2.74 2.00
N HIS A 63 3.40 3.87 2.68
CA HIS A 63 2.94 5.14 2.14
C HIS A 63 3.33 5.24 0.65
N LEU A 64 2.33 5.28 -0.24
CA LEU A 64 2.55 5.76 -1.60
C LEU A 64 2.94 7.23 -1.45
N VAL A 65 4.25 7.48 -1.32
CA VAL A 65 4.79 8.83 -1.47
C VAL A 65 4.79 9.06 -2.97
N TYR A 66 3.91 9.94 -3.45
CA TYR A 66 3.96 10.37 -4.84
C TYR A 66 5.30 11.04 -5.12
N GLU A 67 5.88 10.71 -6.26
CA GLU A 67 7.10 11.39 -6.68
C GLU A 67 6.74 12.82 -7.08
N ARG A 68 7.56 13.78 -6.66
CA ARG A 68 7.39 15.19 -7.00
C ARG A 68 8.61 15.68 -7.74
N GLN A 69 8.39 16.33 -8.88
CA GLN A 69 9.44 16.95 -9.66
C GLN A 69 9.10 18.42 -9.90
N THR A 70 10.11 19.28 -9.88
CA THR A 70 9.95 20.71 -10.16
C THR A 70 10.51 21.05 -11.52
N VAL A 71 9.82 21.88 -12.29
CA VAL A 71 10.31 22.49 -13.53
C VAL A 71 10.31 24.00 -13.34
N THR A 72 11.50 24.60 -13.34
CA THR A 72 11.65 26.04 -13.14
C THR A 72 12.05 26.73 -14.43
N THR A 73 11.38 27.84 -14.74
CA THR A 73 11.85 28.84 -15.69
C THR A 73 12.16 30.14 -14.93
N TYR A 74 13.28 30.76 -15.24
CA TYR A 74 13.65 32.06 -14.68
C TYR A 74 14.53 32.82 -15.66
N ASP A 75 14.47 34.15 -15.62
CA ASP A 75 15.47 35.02 -16.25
C ASP A 75 15.51 36.40 -15.56
N ALA A 76 16.63 37.10 -15.73
CA ALA A 76 16.77 38.51 -15.36
C ALA A 76 15.94 39.43 -16.28
N ALA A 77 15.56 38.97 -17.48
CA ALA A 77 14.64 39.63 -18.40
C ALA A 77 13.31 38.88 -18.49
N ALA A 78 12.37 39.38 -19.29
CA ALA A 78 11.06 38.75 -19.46
C ALA A 78 11.19 37.40 -20.19
N VAL A 79 10.66 36.33 -19.58
CA VAL A 79 10.57 35.00 -20.18
C VAL A 79 9.31 34.93 -21.06
N ALA A 80 9.46 34.47 -22.30
CA ALA A 80 8.36 34.30 -23.25
C ALA A 80 8.68 33.17 -24.25
N GLY A 81 7.65 32.53 -24.81
CA GLY A 81 7.78 31.52 -25.86
C GLY A 81 7.34 30.13 -25.41
N VAL A 82 7.86 29.11 -26.09
CA VAL A 82 7.52 27.70 -25.85
C VAL A 82 8.78 26.87 -25.60
N PHE A 83 8.62 25.77 -24.88
CA PHE A 83 9.65 24.76 -24.66
C PHE A 83 9.06 23.36 -24.71
N ARG A 84 9.89 22.35 -24.95
CA ARG A 84 9.48 20.93 -24.96
C ARG A 84 9.99 20.24 -23.70
N ILE A 85 9.08 19.61 -22.96
CA ILE A 85 9.39 18.70 -21.87
C ILE A 85 9.32 17.27 -22.41
N GLY A 86 10.34 16.48 -22.11
CA GLY A 86 10.42 15.06 -22.43
C GLY A 86 10.20 14.19 -21.20
N PHE A 87 9.55 13.05 -21.43
CA PHE A 87 9.44 11.94 -20.49
C PHE A 87 9.73 10.64 -21.25
N GLU A 88 10.69 9.87 -20.76
CA GLU A 88 11.19 8.65 -21.41
C GLU A 88 11.60 8.83 -22.89
N SER A 89 10.70 8.54 -23.83
CA SER A 89 10.92 8.62 -25.29
C SER A 89 9.89 9.50 -26.00
N ASP A 90 9.07 10.24 -25.25
CA ASP A 90 8.03 11.13 -25.76
C ASP A 90 8.23 12.57 -25.25
N SER A 91 7.64 13.56 -25.93
CA SER A 91 7.79 14.98 -25.56
C SER A 91 6.60 15.83 -25.99
N VAL A 92 6.31 16.86 -25.19
CA VAL A 92 5.19 17.78 -25.37
C VAL A 92 5.66 19.23 -25.31
N GLU A 93 5.03 20.09 -26.11
CA GLU A 93 5.30 21.52 -26.14
C GLU A 93 4.45 22.28 -25.11
N ILE A 94 5.12 23.00 -24.22
CA ILE A 94 4.55 23.84 -23.18
C ILE A 94 4.77 25.32 -23.54
N ASP A 95 3.74 26.13 -23.42
CA ASP A 95 3.85 27.59 -23.50
C ASP A 95 4.09 28.14 -22.09
N VAL A 96 4.98 29.12 -21.94
CA VAL A 96 5.24 29.72 -20.62
C VAL A 96 4.03 30.42 -20.01
N THR A 97 3.01 30.70 -20.82
CA THR A 97 1.73 31.29 -20.42
C THR A 97 0.61 30.27 -20.18
N ASP A 98 0.88 28.97 -20.33
CA ASP A 98 -0.06 27.92 -19.91
C ASP A 98 -0.42 28.08 -18.43
N ASP A 99 -1.60 27.59 -18.03
CA ASP A 99 -1.98 27.44 -16.62
C ASP A 99 -1.71 26.00 -16.14
N ALA A 100 -1.90 25.75 -14.84
CA ALA A 100 -1.67 24.44 -14.22
C ALA A 100 -2.48 23.34 -14.91
N ASP A 101 -3.79 23.54 -15.10
CA ASP A 101 -4.69 22.58 -15.75
C ASP A 101 -4.24 22.25 -17.19
N THR A 102 -3.76 23.25 -17.94
CA THR A 102 -3.26 23.06 -19.31
C THR A 102 -1.92 22.32 -19.31
N PHE A 103 -1.02 22.64 -18.38
CA PHE A 103 0.27 21.98 -18.23
C PHE A 103 0.10 20.50 -17.84
N GLU A 104 -0.79 20.23 -16.89
CA GLU A 104 -1.23 18.90 -16.46
C GLU A 104 -1.73 18.08 -17.65
N SER A 105 -2.74 18.58 -18.37
CA SER A 105 -3.32 17.91 -19.54
C SER A 105 -2.29 17.58 -20.62
N LYS A 106 -1.24 18.40 -20.76
CA LYS A 106 -0.15 18.18 -21.71
C LYS A 106 0.80 17.09 -21.25
N LEU A 107 1.13 17.02 -19.96
CA LEU A 107 1.94 15.94 -19.41
C LEU A 107 1.23 14.58 -19.48
N GLU A 108 -0.07 14.53 -19.16
CA GLU A 108 -0.90 13.31 -19.28
C GLU A 108 -1.08 12.82 -20.72
N SER A 109 -0.70 13.64 -21.72
CA SER A 109 -0.68 13.21 -23.12
C SER A 109 0.54 12.36 -23.48
N LEU A 110 1.58 12.37 -22.63
CA LEU A 110 2.81 11.61 -22.84
C LEU A 110 2.59 10.13 -22.49
N ALA A 111 3.14 9.25 -23.32
CA ALA A 111 3.07 7.83 -23.03
C ALA A 111 3.79 7.49 -21.70
N GLY A 112 3.06 6.86 -20.77
CA GLY A 112 3.59 6.46 -19.47
C GLY A 112 3.28 7.41 -18.32
N ILE A 113 2.54 8.50 -18.56
CA ILE A 113 1.92 9.34 -17.53
C ILE A 113 0.40 9.19 -17.67
N GLU A 114 -0.27 8.69 -16.63
CA GLU A 114 -1.73 8.55 -16.62
C GLU A 114 -2.42 9.67 -15.84
N ASP A 115 -1.82 10.12 -14.72
CA ASP A 115 -2.40 11.13 -13.82
C ASP A 115 -1.29 11.90 -13.09
N VAL A 116 -1.35 13.23 -13.14
CA VAL A 116 -0.43 14.14 -12.43
C VAL A 116 -1.18 15.28 -11.78
N ASP A 117 -0.75 15.73 -10.60
CA ASP A 117 -1.21 16.99 -10.01
C ASP A 117 -0.15 18.06 -10.24
N VAL A 118 -0.53 19.18 -10.85
CA VAL A 118 0.40 20.27 -11.18
C VAL A 118 0.04 21.53 -10.40
N THR A 119 1.02 22.11 -9.73
CA THR A 119 0.90 23.41 -9.09
C THR A 119 1.85 24.43 -9.70
N TYR A 120 1.41 25.68 -9.73
CA TYR A 120 2.09 26.80 -10.38
C TYR A 120 2.39 27.91 -9.38
N ASP A 121 3.65 28.37 -9.36
CA ASP A 121 4.08 29.57 -8.65
C ASP A 121 4.77 30.55 -9.62
N ASP A 122 4.39 31.83 -9.55
CA ASP A 122 5.03 32.90 -10.31
C ASP A 122 6.44 33.18 -9.75
N ASN A 123 7.44 33.14 -10.63
CA ASN A 123 8.85 33.35 -10.28
C ASN A 123 9.39 34.72 -10.71
N GLY A 124 8.49 35.65 -11.05
CA GLY A 124 8.82 36.99 -11.55
C GLY A 124 9.32 37.01 -13.00
N ASN A 125 9.21 38.17 -13.64
CA ASN A 125 9.60 38.38 -15.04
C ASN A 125 9.00 37.38 -16.05
N GLY A 126 7.85 36.78 -15.76
CA GLY A 126 7.25 35.74 -16.61
C GLY A 126 7.91 34.37 -16.49
N GLY A 127 8.85 34.19 -15.55
CA GLY A 127 9.31 32.88 -15.12
C GLY A 127 8.30 32.21 -14.20
N SER A 128 8.35 30.88 -14.17
CA SER A 128 7.36 30.04 -13.52
C SER A 128 8.04 28.87 -12.81
N VAL A 129 7.55 28.50 -11.63
CA VAL A 129 7.91 27.25 -10.95
C VAL A 129 6.71 26.33 -11.05
N TRP A 130 6.87 25.24 -11.78
CA TRP A 130 5.89 24.17 -11.92
C TRP A 130 6.29 23.03 -11.00
N THR A 131 5.37 22.60 -10.15
CA THR A 131 5.57 21.43 -9.30
C THR A 131 4.61 20.34 -9.73
N VAL A 132 5.15 19.23 -10.20
CA VAL A 132 4.44 18.07 -10.75
C VAL A 132 4.50 16.94 -9.74
N GLU A 133 3.36 16.47 -9.26
CA GLU A 133 3.22 15.29 -8.41
C GLU A 133 2.63 14.14 -9.24
N PHE A 134 3.35 13.03 -9.35
CA PHE A 134 2.92 11.88 -10.14
C PHE A 134 1.95 11.01 -9.34
N ILE A 135 0.68 11.03 -9.73
CA ILE A 135 -0.38 10.23 -9.12
C ILE A 135 -0.38 8.82 -9.73
N ASP A 136 -0.22 8.73 -11.06
CA ASP A 136 -0.01 7.49 -11.81
C ASP A 136 0.94 7.76 -13.00
N PRO A 137 2.14 7.16 -13.05
CA PRO A 137 2.61 6.01 -12.29
C PRO A 137 3.05 6.31 -10.86
N THR A 138 2.84 5.33 -9.98
CA THR A 138 3.35 5.36 -8.60
C THR A 138 4.74 4.74 -8.48
N GLY A 139 5.55 5.27 -7.56
CA GLY A 139 6.89 4.74 -7.26
C GLY A 139 7.99 5.63 -7.81
N ASP A 140 9.05 5.00 -8.33
CA ASP A 140 10.22 5.68 -8.89
C ASP A 140 9.95 6.03 -10.36
N VAL A 141 9.65 7.31 -10.64
CA VAL A 141 9.17 7.82 -11.94
C VAL A 141 10.28 8.53 -12.68
N SER A 142 10.59 8.13 -13.92
CA SER A 142 11.66 8.73 -14.71
C SER A 142 11.69 10.27 -14.66
N GLU A 143 12.88 10.86 -14.60
CA GLU A 143 13.04 12.31 -14.49
C GLU A 143 12.55 13.02 -15.76
N LEU A 144 11.73 14.06 -15.59
CA LEU A 144 11.37 15.00 -16.66
C LEU A 144 12.61 15.76 -17.10
N TYR A 145 12.82 15.87 -18.41
CA TYR A 145 13.98 16.57 -18.96
C TYR A 145 13.54 17.59 -20.01
N THR A 146 14.37 18.61 -20.23
CA THR A 146 14.16 19.56 -21.32
C THR A 146 14.60 18.94 -22.64
N ASP A 147 13.65 18.75 -23.56
CA ASP A 147 13.90 18.20 -24.90
C ASP A 147 14.35 19.28 -25.89
N ASP A 148 13.71 20.45 -25.87
CA ASP A 148 14.05 21.60 -26.71
C ASP A 148 13.61 22.91 -26.03
N ASP A 149 14.53 23.86 -25.89
CA ASP A 149 14.30 25.19 -25.31
C ASP A 149 14.53 26.32 -26.32
N SER A 150 14.83 25.99 -27.58
CA SER A 150 15.18 26.97 -28.60
C SER A 150 14.06 27.97 -28.93
N GLY A 151 12.81 27.61 -28.57
CA GLY A 151 11.62 28.45 -28.67
C GLY A 151 11.45 29.45 -27.51
N LEU A 152 12.25 29.34 -26.44
CA LEU A 152 12.22 30.29 -25.33
C LEU A 152 13.08 31.52 -25.61
N THR A 153 12.61 32.63 -25.06
CA THR A 153 13.37 33.86 -24.95
C THR A 153 13.68 34.12 -23.48
N GLY A 154 14.95 34.42 -23.20
CA GLY A 154 15.51 34.57 -21.86
C GLY A 154 16.49 33.45 -21.48
N VAL A 155 17.32 33.66 -20.44
CA VAL A 155 18.28 32.64 -19.93
C VAL A 155 17.59 31.70 -18.96
N VAL A 156 17.01 30.61 -19.47
CA VAL A 156 16.30 29.62 -18.65
C VAL A 156 17.30 28.60 -18.09
N ASN A 157 17.31 28.38 -16.77
CA ASN A 157 17.99 27.22 -16.20
C ASN A 157 16.93 26.24 -15.70
N TYR A 158 17.03 25.02 -16.21
CA TYR A 158 16.19 23.91 -15.83
C TYR A 158 16.85 23.18 -14.67
N GLU A 159 16.16 23.10 -13.55
CA GLU A 159 16.49 22.16 -12.48
C GLU A 159 15.28 21.26 -12.31
N THR A 160 15.38 20.02 -12.81
CA THR A 160 14.52 18.95 -12.34
C THR A 160 15.16 18.42 -11.07
N THR A 161 14.39 18.39 -9.98
CA THR A 161 14.84 17.83 -8.70
C THR A 161 13.75 16.90 -8.20
N ARG A 162 14.15 15.68 -7.81
CA ARG A 162 13.36 14.67 -7.09
C ARG A 162 13.37 14.89 -5.58
#